data_AF-A0A929XLK2-F1
#
_entry.id   AF-A0A929XLK2-F1
#
_cell.length_a   1.000
_cell.length_b   1.000
_cell.length_c   1.000
_cell.angle_alpha   90.00
_cell.angle_beta   90.00
_cell.angle_gamma   90.00
#
_symmetry.space_group_name_H-M   'P 1'
#
loop_
_entity.id
_entity.type
_entity.pdbx_description
1 polymer ?
#
loop_
_entity_poly.entity_id
_entity_poly.type
_entity_poly.pdbx_seq_one_letter_code
_entity_poly.pdbx_strand_id
1 'polypeptide(L)' 'MRRAVVIGDSNTYGFDPAGAFGGRFPETVRFIKVLERRLCEEWEIVGLGLNGREIPHTGSLTPQMSTNAL' A
#
# COMPACT_ATOMS: atom_id res chain seq x y z
N MET A 1 -6.48 -22.15 2.96
CA MET A 1 -6.06 -20.92 2.28
C MET A 1 -5.96 -19.80 3.30
N ARG A 2 -4.82 -19.12 3.37
CA ARG A 2 -4.56 -18.01 4.29
C ARG A 2 -4.64 -16.68 3.54
N ARG A 3 -4.85 -15.58 4.25
CA ARG A 3 -4.89 -14.23 3.67
C ARG A 3 -3.88 -13.33 4.36
N ALA A 4 -3.11 -12.59 3.57
CA ALA A 4 -2.20 -11.57 4.07
C ALA A 4 -2.55 -10.21 3.45
N VAL A 5 -2.66 -9.20 4.31
CA VAL A 5 -2.83 -7.81 3.87
C VAL A 5 -1.50 -7.10 4.06
N VAL A 6 -0.97 -6.57 2.96
CA VAL A 6 0.30 -5.84 2.94
C VAL A 6 -0.02 -4.36 2.82
N ILE A 7 0.06 -3.64 3.94
CA ILE A 7 -0.20 -2.21 4.02
C ILE A 7 1.13 -1.47 3.95
N GLY A 8 1.26 -0.51 3.04
CA GLY A 8 2.46 0.31 2.97
C GLY A 8 2.32 1.53 2.09
N ASP A 9 3.47 2.06 1.70
CA ASP A 9 3.62 3.33 0.99
C ASP A 9 3.78 3.13 -0.53
N SER A 10 4.56 3.99 -1.17
CA SER A 10 4.91 3.93 -2.59
C SER A 10 5.66 2.66 -2.98
N ASN A 11 6.40 2.03 -2.07
CA ASN A 11 7.09 0.76 -2.35
C ASN A 11 6.09 -0.39 -2.48
N THR A 12 5.06 -0.40 -1.62
CA THR A 12 3.95 -1.37 -1.70
C THR A 12 3.06 -1.09 -2.91
N TYR A 13 2.83 0.18 -3.24
CA TYR A 13 2.13 0.57 -4.47
C TYR A 13 2.89 0.09 -5.71
N GLY A 14 4.22 0.15 -5.66
CA GLY A 14 5.13 -0.13 -6.77
C GLY A 14 5.38 1.12 -7.61
N PHE A 15 5.70 2.25 -6.98
CA PHE A 15 6.07 3.48 -7.68
C PHE A 15 7.38 3.29 -8.45
N ASP A 16 7.39 3.66 -9.72
CA ASP A 16 8.57 3.62 -10.59
C ASP A 16 9.20 5.02 -10.68
N PRO A 17 10.37 5.24 -10.05
CA PRO A 17 11.06 6.54 -10.09
C PRO A 17 11.77 6.79 -11.43
N ALA A 18 11.95 5.77 -12.29
CA ALA A 18 12.62 5.90 -13.57
C ALA A 18 11.67 6.35 -14.70
N GLY A 19 10.36 6.29 -14.49
CA GLY A 19 9.37 6.77 -15.45
C GLY A 19 9.48 8.29 -15.65
N ALA A 20 9.48 8.75 -16.90
CA ALA A 20 9.67 10.17 -17.26
C ALA A 20 8.68 11.15 -16.58
N PHE A 21 7.52 10.68 -16.13
CA PHE A 21 6.52 11.46 -15.37
C PHE A 21 6.22 10.86 -13.99
N GLY A 22 7.07 9.97 -13.50
CA GLY A 22 6.71 9.00 -12.47
C GLY A 22 5.73 7.95 -13.02
N GLY A 23 5.68 6.78 -12.39
CA GLY A 23 4.82 5.72 -12.87
C GLY A 23 4.57 4.64 -11.85
N ARG A 24 3.94 3.56 -12.30
CA ARG A 24 3.79 2.34 -11.52
C ARG A 24 4.52 1.22 -12.24
N PHE A 25 5.39 0.52 -11.52
CA PHE A 25 6.06 -0.66 -12.03
C PHE A 25 5.07 -1.62 -12.67
N PRO A 26 5.44 -2.28 -13.78
CA PRO A 26 4.59 -3.30 -14.39
C PRO A 26 4.32 -4.44 -13.40
N GLU A 27 3.22 -5.15 -13.61
CA GLU A 27 2.82 -6.26 -12.73
C GLU A 27 3.85 -7.38 -12.64
N THR A 28 4.71 -7.50 -13.65
CA THR A 28 5.79 -8.48 -13.68
C THR A 28 6.84 -8.23 -12.60
N VAL A 29 7.07 -6.99 -12.17
CA VAL A 29 8.17 -6.64 -11.25
C VAL A 29 7.73 -6.03 -9.94
N ARG A 30 6.49 -5.52 -9.82
CA ARG A 30 6.03 -4.91 -8.57
C ARG A 30 5.92 -5.95 -7.43
N PHE A 31 6.35 -5.55 -6.24
CA PHE A 31 6.50 -6.40 -5.06
C PHE A 31 5.28 -7.30 -4.76
N ILE A 32 4.07 -6.72 -4.71
CA ILE A 32 2.84 -7.47 -4.42
C ILE A 32 2.60 -8.61 -5.41
N LYS A 33 2.85 -8.38 -6.70
CA LYS A 33 2.63 -9.38 -7.74
C LYS A 33 3.72 -10.46 -7.73
N VAL A 34 4.94 -10.11 -7.32
CA VAL A 34 5.99 -11.11 -7.07
C VAL A 34 5.58 -12.00 -5.90
N LEU A 35 5.08 -11.43 -4.80
CA LEU A 35 4.58 -12.17 -3.64
C LEU A 35 3.43 -13.11 -4.01
N GLU A 36 2.41 -12.61 -4.71
CA GLU A 36 1.27 -13.40 -5.19
C GLU A 36 1.74 -14.64 -5.98
N ARG A 37 2.67 -14.48 -6.93
CA ARG A 37 3.19 -15.60 -7.73
C ARG A 37 4.05 -16.58 -6.93
N ARG A 38 4.72 -16.12 -5.88
CA ARG A 38 5.62 -16.95 -5.07
C ARG A 38 4.87 -17.75 -3.99
N LEU A 39 3.71 -17.28 -3.56
CA LEU A 39 2.93 -17.87 -2.45
C LEU A 39 1.57 -18.46 -2.92
N CYS A 40 1.30 -18.44 -4.22
CA CYS A 40 0.01 -18.61 -4.90
C CYS A 40 -0.87 -19.79 -4.47
N GLU A 41 -0.30 -20.86 -3.91
CA GLU A 41 -1.04 -22.07 -3.54
C GLU A 41 -1.61 -22.01 -2.11
N GLU A 42 -1.00 -21.23 -1.22
CA GLU A 42 -1.36 -21.20 0.20
C GLU A 42 -1.96 -19.86 0.65
N TRP A 43 -1.64 -18.77 -0.06
CA TRP A 43 -1.96 -17.41 0.36
C TRP A 43 -2.66 -16.57 -0.70
N GLU A 44 -3.73 -15.89 -0.28
CA GLU A 44 -4.27 -14.71 -0.96
C GLU A 44 -3.53 -13.46 -0.44
N ILE A 45 -2.86 -12.73 -1.33
CA ILE A 45 -2.15 -11.49 -0.99
C ILE A 45 -2.98 -10.29 -1.42
N VAL A 46 -3.22 -9.36 -0.50
CA VAL A 46 -3.92 -8.11 -0.77
C VAL A 46 -2.99 -6.94 -0.49
N GLY A 47 -2.55 -6.26 -1.55
CA GLY A 47 -1.71 -5.08 -1.46
C GLY A 47 -2.51 -3.80 -1.30
N LEU A 48 -2.30 -3.10 -0.18
CA LEU A 48 -2.87 -1.77 0.09
C LEU A 48 -1.74 -0.73 0.11
N GLY A 49 -1.11 -0.47 -1.04
CA GLY A 49 -0.07 0.56 -1.17
C GLY A 49 -0.66 1.94 -1.50
N LEU A 50 -0.18 2.98 -0.81
CA LEU A 50 -0.55 4.38 -1.06
C LEU A 50 0.70 5.25 -1.08
N ASN A 51 1.00 5.93 -2.20
CA ASN A 51 2.15 6.82 -2.30
C ASN A 51 2.10 7.90 -1.21
N GLY A 52 3.22 8.09 -0.50
CA GLY A 52 3.32 9.08 0.58
C GLY A 52 2.59 8.70 1.86
N ARG A 53 2.10 7.45 2.02
CA ARG A 53 1.58 6.99 3.31
C ARG A 53 2.70 6.99 4.34
N GLU A 54 2.41 7.59 5.49
CA GLU A 54 3.28 7.59 6.65
C GLU A 54 2.58 6.93 7.84
N ILE A 55 3.37 6.51 8.82
CA ILE A 55 2.85 6.14 10.13
C ILE A 55 2.48 7.44 10.85
N PRO A 56 1.32 7.55 11.52
CA PRO A 56 0.96 8.74 12.27
C PRO A 56 2.05 9.16 13.25
N HIS A 57 2.46 10.43 13.19
CA HIS A 57 3.51 11.01 14.05
C HIS A 57 3.03 11.30 15.48
N THR A 58 1.73 11.24 15.72
CA THR A 58 1.12 11.37 17.04
C THR A 58 0.21 10.17 17.31
N GLY A 59 0.27 9.66 18.55
CA GLY A 59 -0.55 8.54 18.98
C GLY A 59 -2.02 8.96 19.08
N SER A 60 -2.85 8.39 18.20
CA SER A 60 -4.32 8.50 18.21
C SER A 60 -4.88 9.92 18.04
N LEU A 61 -5.24 10.29 16.81
CA LEU A 61 -6.40 11.16 16.60
C LEU A 61 -7.65 10.29 16.83
N THR A 62 -8.10 10.20 18.08
CA THR A 62 -9.55 10.15 18.29
C THR A 62 -10.12 11.29 17.44
N PRO A 63 -11.18 11.07 16.63
CA PRO A 63 -11.73 12.17 15.86
C PRO A 63 -12.19 13.21 16.88
N GLN A 64 -11.47 14.33 16.98
CA GLN A 64 -12.10 15.53 17.50
C GLN A 64 -13.18 15.82 16.48
N MET A 65 -14.42 15.46 16.81
CA MET A 65 -15.57 15.96 16.09
C MET A 65 -15.41 17.47 16.10
N SER A 66 -15.02 18.05 14.97
CA SER A 66 -15.03 19.49 14.81
C SER A 66 -16.49 19.90 14.92
N THR A 67 -16.91 20.34 16.09
CA THR A 67 -18.14 21.13 16.25
C THR A 67 -17.91 22.45 15.55
N ASN A 68 -18.08 22.47 14.23
CA ASN A 68 -18.24 23.67 13.44
C ASN A 68 -19.11 23.31 12.24
N ALA A 69 -20.39 23.14 12.53
CA ALA A 69 -21.46 23.35 11.55
C ALA A 69 -22.32 24.49 12.09
N LEU A 70 -22.10 25.67 11.49
CA LEU A 70 -22.87 26.92 11.51
C LEU A 70 -22.91 27.73 12.81
#